data_AF-A0A845QWL6-F1
#
_entry.id   AF-A0A845QWL6-F1
#
_cell.length_a   1.000
_cell.length_b   1.000
_cell.length_c   1.000
_cell.angle_alpha   90.00
_cell.angle_beta   90.00
_cell.angle_gamma   90.00
#
_symmetry.space_group_name_H-M   'P 1'
#
loop_
_entity.id
_entity.type
_entity.pdbx_description
1 polymer ?
#
loop_
_entity_poly.entity_id
_entity_poly.type
_entity_poly.pdbx_seq_one_letter_code
_entity_poly.pdbx_strand_id
1 'polypeptide(L)'
;MKKEKGDINNKTHHIHIEEIDSTSWLNQLLFLDYLRLNEDIREQYAELKKNLAQKYANDRETYTTKKVDFILDIIEKSKKYFLEYGEN
;
A
#
# COMPACT_ATOMS: atom_id res chain seq x y z
N MET A 1 -30.79 10.95 -3.19
CA MET A 1 -29.65 11.52 -3.94
C MET A 1 -28.78 10.36 -4.42
N LYS A 2 -28.83 9.99 -5.71
CA LYS A 2 -27.98 8.92 -6.26
C LYS A 2 -26.56 9.49 -6.38
N LYS A 3 -25.58 8.91 -5.69
CA LYS A 3 -24.16 9.22 -5.91
C LYS A 3 -23.78 8.62 -7.25
N GLU A 4 -23.66 9.45 -8.29
CA GLU A 4 -22.95 9.06 -9.50
C GLU A 4 -21.49 8.83 -9.12
N LYS A 5 -21.05 7.56 -9.12
CA LYS A 5 -19.62 7.24 -9.06
C LYS A 5 -19.05 7.67 -10.41
N GLY A 6 -18.16 8.66 -10.40
CA GLY A 6 -17.39 9.03 -11.59
C GLY A 6 -16.66 7.82 -12.18
N ASP A 7 -16.37 7.87 -13.48
CA ASP A 7 -15.71 6.79 -14.21
C ASP A 7 -14.44 6.32 -13.49
N ILE A 8 -14.44 5.07 -13.05
CA ILE A 8 -13.36 4.49 -12.24
C ILE A 8 -12.06 4.37 -13.05
N ASN A 9 -12.17 4.34 -14.38
CA ASN A 9 -11.04 4.18 -15.30
C ASN A 9 -10.26 5.49 -15.48
N ASN A 10 -10.88 6.63 -15.18
CA ASN A 10 -10.29 7.97 -15.29
C ASN A 10 -9.91 8.57 -13.92
N LYS A 11 -9.83 7.74 -12.88
CA LYS A 11 -9.45 8.20 -11.53
C LYS A 11 -7.95 8.50 -11.46
N THR A 12 -7.61 9.79 -11.38
CA THR A 12 -6.22 10.27 -11.27
C THR A 12 -5.77 10.49 -9.83
N HIS A 13 -6.71 10.73 -8.89
CA HIS A 13 -6.40 11.06 -7.51
C HIS A 13 -7.16 10.18 -6.52
N HIS A 14 -6.49 9.80 -5.44
CA HIS A 14 -7.06 9.11 -4.28
C HIS A 14 -6.70 9.91 -3.03
N ILE A 15 -7.70 10.44 -2.33
CA ILE A 15 -7.50 11.18 -1.07
C ILE A 15 -7.91 10.25 0.08
N HIS A 16 -7.00 10.08 1.02
CA HIS A 16 -7.24 9.42 2.31
C HIS A 16 -7.42 10.50 3.37
N ILE A 17 -8.57 10.49 4.06
CA ILE A 17 -8.85 11.37 5.21
C ILE A 17 -9.06 10.45 6.40
N GLU A 18 -8.15 10.51 7.37
CA GLU A 18 -8.07 9.58 8.49
C GLU A 18 -7.81 10.36 9.78
N GLU A 19 -8.18 9.78 10.91
CA GLU A 19 -7.90 10.35 12.23
C GLU A 19 -6.39 10.26 12.53
N ILE A 20 -5.87 11.30 13.19
CA ILE A 20 -4.48 11.35 13.65
C ILE A 20 -4.23 10.14 14.57
N ASP A 21 -3.07 9.51 14.44
CA ASP A 21 -2.66 8.31 15.19
C ASP A 21 -3.54 7.07 14.98
N SER A 22 -4.48 7.09 14.03
CA SER A 22 -5.24 5.89 13.71
C SER A 22 -4.34 4.78 13.16
N THR A 23 -4.72 3.53 13.41
CA THR A 23 -3.95 2.34 12.97
C THR A 23 -3.73 2.33 11.46
N SER A 24 -4.71 2.76 10.67
CA SER A 24 -4.59 2.83 9.21
C SER A 24 -3.56 3.86 8.78
N TRP A 25 -3.58 5.05 9.40
CA TRP A 25 -2.62 6.11 9.12
C TRP A 25 -1.19 5.69 9.47
N LEU A 26 -0.98 5.14 10.66
CA LEU A 26 0.33 4.63 11.10
C LEU A 26 0.84 3.50 10.19
N ASN A 27 -0.03 2.56 9.80
CA ASN A 27 0.35 1.48 8.89
C ASN A 27 0.77 1.99 7.51
N GLN A 28 0.13 3.04 7.00
CA GLN A 28 0.54 3.67 5.73
C GLN A 28 1.93 4.29 5.84
N LEU A 29 2.21 5.00 6.94
CA LEU A 29 3.53 5.60 7.18
C LEU A 29 4.61 4.53 7.31
N LEU A 30 4.40 3.51 8.15
CA LEU A 30 5.31 2.38 8.33
C LEU A 30 5.66 1.71 7.00
N PHE A 31 4.64 1.40 6.19
CA PHE A 31 4.86 0.82 4.88
C PHE A 31 5.71 1.72 3.97
N LEU A 32 5.37 3.02 3.89
CA LEU A 32 6.10 3.96 3.03
C LEU A 32 7.55 4.16 3.47
N ASP A 33 7.79 4.31 4.75
CA ASP A 33 9.13 4.57 5.28
C ASP A 33 10.02 3.35 5.14
N TYR A 34 9.47 2.14 5.36
CA TYR A 34 10.23 0.92 5.14
C TYR A 34 10.62 0.72 3.67
N LEU A 35 9.73 1.02 2.71
CA LEU A 35 10.09 0.98 1.29
C LEU A 35 11.11 2.05 0.87
N ARG A 36 11.16 3.19 1.57
CA ARG A 36 12.15 4.24 1.30
C ARG A 36 13.54 3.82 1.76
N LEU A 37 13.61 3.13 2.90
CA LEU A 37 14.86 2.67 3.51
C LEU A 37 15.41 1.39 2.87
N ASN A 38 14.55 0.55 2.26
CA ASN A 38 14.92 -0.76 1.72
C ASN A 38 14.65 -0.82 0.20
N GLU A 39 15.68 -0.57 -0.59
CA GLU A 39 15.60 -0.53 -2.06
C GLU A 39 15.20 -1.88 -2.68
N ASP A 40 15.74 -2.98 -2.16
CA ASP A 40 15.41 -4.34 -2.60
C ASP A 40 13.92 -4.68 -2.40
N ILE A 41 13.35 -4.30 -1.25
CA ILE A 41 11.93 -4.51 -0.95
C ILE A 41 11.06 -3.62 -1.85
N ARG A 42 11.49 -2.40 -2.12
CA ARG A 42 10.81 -1.49 -3.06
C ARG A 42 10.76 -2.07 -4.47
N GLU A 43 11.85 -2.66 -4.94
CA GLU A 43 11.90 -3.34 -6.23
C GLU A 43 10.98 -4.56 -6.28
N GLN A 44 10.98 -5.39 -5.23
CA GLN A 44 10.05 -6.51 -5.12
C GLN A 44 8.59 -6.07 -5.18
N TYR A 45 8.24 -4.98 -4.49
CA TYR A 45 6.87 -4.45 -4.54
C TYR A 45 6.51 -3.89 -5.93
N ALA A 46 7.46 -3.24 -6.60
CA ALA A 46 7.27 -2.73 -7.95
C ALA A 46 7.01 -3.87 -8.95
N GLU A 47 7.81 -4.95 -8.86
CA GLU A 47 7.68 -6.13 -9.71
C GLU A 47 6.37 -6.88 -9.45
N LEU A 48 5.98 -7.04 -8.18
CA LEU A 48 4.68 -7.59 -7.81
C LEU A 48 3.53 -6.82 -8.47
N LYS A 49 3.54 -5.48 -8.38
CA LYS A 49 2.50 -4.64 -9.00
C LYS A 49 2.46 -4.81 -10.52
N LYS A 50 3.61 -4.84 -11.19
CA LYS A 50 3.68 -5.03 -12.64
C LYS A 50 3.05 -6.37 -13.04
N ASN A 51 3.44 -7.45 -12.38
CA ASN A 51 2.93 -8.79 -12.66
C ASN A 51 1.44 -8.92 -12.41
N LEU A 52 0.95 -8.37 -11.29
CA LEU A 52 -0.49 -8.36 -10.99
C LEU A 52 -1.29 -7.50 -11.99
N ALA A 53 -0.75 -6.35 -12.41
CA ALA A 53 -1.42 -5.50 -13.39
C ALA A 53 -1.53 -6.18 -14.76
N GLN A 54 -0.50 -6.93 -15.18
CA GLN A 54 -0.56 -7.73 -16.41
C GLN A 54 -1.57 -8.88 -16.30
N LYS A 55 -1.57 -9.60 -15.17
CA LYS A 55 -2.43 -10.78 -14.96
C LYS A 55 -3.91 -10.44 -14.73
N TYR A 56 -4.18 -9.32 -14.08
CA TYR A 56 -5.52 -8.90 -13.65
C TYR A 56 -5.90 -7.53 -14.22
N ALA A 57 -5.55 -7.27 -15.48
CA ALA A 57 -5.75 -5.97 -16.13
C ALA A 57 -7.21 -5.46 -16.09
N ASN A 58 -8.17 -6.38 -16.21
CA ASN A 58 -9.61 -6.09 -16.17
C ASN A 58 -10.27 -6.42 -14.83
N ASP A 59 -9.50 -6.88 -13.84
CA ASP A 59 -9.98 -7.29 -12.52
C ASP A 59 -9.24 -6.52 -11.42
N ARG A 60 -9.69 -5.29 -11.22
CA ARG A 60 -9.12 -4.36 -10.24
C ARG A 60 -9.26 -4.88 -8.80
N GLU A 61 -10.31 -5.63 -8.50
CA GLU A 61 -10.55 -6.18 -7.18
C GLU A 61 -9.49 -7.23 -6.86
N THR A 62 -9.29 -8.20 -7.76
CA THR A 62 -8.25 -9.21 -7.59
C THR A 62 -6.86 -8.59 -7.55
N TYR A 63 -6.56 -7.60 -8.40
CA TYR A 63 -5.31 -6.83 -8.32
C TYR A 63 -5.10 -6.22 -6.93
N THR A 64 -6.15 -5.64 -6.34
CA THR A 64 -6.07 -4.96 -5.05
C THR A 64 -5.89 -5.94 -3.90
N THR A 65 -6.61 -7.07 -3.93
CA THR A 65 -6.53 -8.11 -2.89
C THR A 65 -5.21 -8.85 -2.95
N LYS A 66 -4.67 -9.16 -4.14
CA LYS A 66 -3.45 -9.97 -4.28
C LYS A 66 -2.16 -9.30 -3.80
N LYS A 67 -2.16 -7.99 -3.59
CA LYS A 67 -1.02 -7.26 -2.98
C LYS A 67 -1.13 -7.11 -1.46
N VAL A 68 -2.27 -7.44 -0.84
CA VAL A 68 -2.52 -7.21 0.59
C VAL A 68 -1.53 -7.98 1.45
N ASP A 69 -1.31 -9.26 1.16
CA ASP A 69 -0.41 -10.11 1.96
C ASP A 69 1.02 -9.56 2.01
N PHE A 70 1.53 -9.08 0.86
CA PHE A 70 2.84 -8.44 0.79
C PHE A 70 2.87 -7.15 1.63
N ILE A 71 1.85 -6.30 1.52
CA ILE A 71 1.79 -5.04 2.28
C ILE A 71 1.78 -5.31 3.78
N LEU A 72 1.00 -6.31 4.24
CA LEU A 72 0.93 -6.68 5.66
C LEU A 72 2.27 -7.22 6.17
N ASP A 73 2.94 -8.07 5.40
CA ASP A 73 4.29 -8.56 5.75
C ASP A 73 5.30 -7.42 5.89
N ILE A 74 5.26 -6.44 4.98
CA ILE A 74 6.13 -5.26 5.07
C ILE A 74 5.81 -4.38 6.27
N ILE A 75 4.53 -4.19 6.60
CA ILE A 75 4.14 -3.45 7.81
C ILE A 75 4.69 -4.13 9.06
N GLU A 76 4.59 -5.45 9.17
CA GLU A 76 5.13 -6.19 10.32
C GLU A 76 6.65 -6.14 10.40
N LYS A 77 7.34 -6.22 9.26
CA LYS A 77 8.80 -6.01 9.19
C LYS A 77 9.20 -4.59 9.58
N SER A 78 8.43 -3.60 9.13
CA SER A 78 8.63 -2.19 9.47
C SER A 78 8.49 -1.94 10.96
N LYS A 79 7.43 -2.47 11.59
CA LYS A 79 7.24 -2.38 13.05
C LYS A 79 8.45 -2.94 13.79
N LYS A 80 8.91 -4.14 13.43
CA LYS A 80 10.10 -4.76 14.04
C LYS A 80 11.35 -3.90 13.86
N TYR A 81 11.59 -3.41 12.63
CA TYR A 81 12.73 -2.55 12.33
C TYR A 81 12.74 -1.28 13.19
N PHE A 82 11.60 -0.58 13.31
CA PHE A 82 11.54 0.65 14.10
C PHE A 82 11.48 0.39 15.61
N LEU A 83 11.02 -0.78 16.07
CA LEU A 83 11.15 -1.20 17.46
C LEU A 83 12.61 -1.52 17.85
N GLU A 84 13.40 -2.05 16.91
CA GLU A 84 14.79 -2.46 17.16
C GLU A 84 15.81 -1.34 16.91
N TYR A 85 15.55 -0.44 15.95
CA TYR A 85 16.51 0.56 15.46
C TYR A 85 15.98 2.00 15.40
N GLY A 86 14.74 2.26 15.83
CA GLY A 86 14.20 3.62 15.90
C GLY A 86 14.80 4.39 17.07
N GLU A 87 15.46 5.53 16.82
CA GLU A 87 15.70 6.50 17.88
C GLU A 87 14.35 7.08 18.37
N ASN A 88 14.19 7.18 19.69
CA ASN A 88 13.03 7.81 20.36
C ASN A 88 12.88 9.28 19.98
#